data_AF-A0A497MEF3-F1
#
_entry.id   AF-A0A497MEF3-F1
#
_cell.length_a   1.000
_cell.length_b   1.000
_cell.length_c   1.000
_cell.angle_alpha   90.00
_cell.angle_beta   90.00
_cell.angle_gamma   90.00
#
_symmetry.space_group_name_H-M   'P 1'
#
loop_
_entity.id
_entity.type
_entity.pdbx_description
1 polymer ?
#
loop_
_entity_poly.entity_id
_entity_poly.type
_entity_poly.pdbx_seq_one_letter_code
_entity_poly.pdbx_strand_id
1 'polypeptide(L)' 'VMTAEGELKGSEIRGPVAKEAAERWPRIASMASMIV' A
#
# COMPACT_ATOMS: atom_id res chain seq x y z
N VAL A 1 8.12 1.67 6.28
CA VAL A 1 8.65 0.60 7.16
C VAL A 1 7.46 -0.25 7.60
N MET A 2 7.41 -1.50 7.16
CA MET A 2 6.40 -2.47 7.60
C MET A 2 6.94 -3.14 8.87
N THR A 3 6.14 -3.24 9.92
CA THR A 3 6.54 -4.03 11.10
C THR A 3 6.43 -5.52 10.78
N ALA A 4 7.07 -6.39 11.56
CA ALA A 4 7.08 -7.84 11.31
C ALA A 4 5.68 -8.46 11.36
N GLU A 5 4.73 -7.76 11.96
CA GLU A 5 3.32 -8.11 12.11
C GLU A 5 2.48 -7.71 10.89
N GLY A 6 3.10 -7.15 9.84
CA GLY A 6 2.43 -6.75 8.60
C GLY A 6 1.72 -5.40 8.68
N GLU A 7 1.92 -4.63 9.75
CA GLU A 7 1.36 -3.30 9.87
C GLU A 7 2.27 -2.24 9.23
N LEU A 8 1.69 -1.45 8.31
CA LEU A 8 2.33 -0.27 7.76
C LEU A 8 2.32 0.84 8.81
N LYS A 9 3.51 1.20 9.31
CA LYS A 9 3.72 2.33 10.25
C LYS A 9 3.61 3.72 9.59
N GLY A 10 2.79 3.86 8.57
CA GLY A 10 2.57 5.12 7.84
C GLY A 10 1.09 5.27 7.51
N SER A 11 0.60 6.51 7.50
CA SER A 11 -0.79 6.81 7.15
C SER A 11 -1.07 6.74 5.65
N GLU A 12 -0.03 6.85 4.81
CA GLU A 12 -0.16 6.97 3.35
C GLU A 12 1.07 6.37 2.62
N ILE A 13 0.87 5.91 1.38
CA ILE A 13 1.94 5.45 0.48
C ILE A 13 2.26 6.59 -0.49
N ARG A 14 3.50 7.10 -0.41
CA ARG A 14 4.03 8.12 -1.30
C ARG A 14 4.79 7.46 -2.44
N GLY A 15 4.13 7.30 -3.59
CA GLY A 15 4.68 6.68 -4.80
C GLY A 15 3.66 5.76 -5.50
N PRO A 16 3.94 5.35 -6.74
CA PRO A 16 3.06 4.46 -7.49
C PRO A 16 3.06 3.04 -6.90
N VAL A 17 1.86 2.45 -6.80
CA VAL A 17 1.65 1.05 -6.40
C VAL A 17 1.25 0.23 -7.62
N ALA A 18 1.82 -0.96 -7.79
CA ALA A 18 1.46 -1.85 -8.89
C ALA A 18 -0.03 -2.27 -8.82
N LYS A 19 -0.72 -2.30 -9.96
CA LYS A 19 -2.14 -2.64 -10.03
C LYS A 19 -2.44 -4.03 -9.45
N GLU A 20 -1.60 -5.02 -9.72
CA GLU A 20 -1.76 -6.38 -9.19
C GLU A 20 -1.66 -6.41 -7.65
N ALA A 21 -0.81 -5.55 -7.08
CA ALA A 21 -0.68 -5.41 -5.64
C ALA A 21 -1.89 -4.68 -5.02
N ALA A 22 -2.42 -3.66 -5.71
CA ALA A 22 -3.63 -2.97 -5.28
C ALA A 22 -4.86 -3.90 -5.30
N GLU A 23 -4.99 -4.75 -6.32
CA GLU A 23 -6.06 -5.73 -6.43
C GLU A 23 -5.95 -6.84 -5.37
N ARG A 24 -4.72 -7.26 -5.05
CA ARG A 24 -4.48 -8.34 -4.08
C ARG A 24 -4.57 -7.89 -2.62
N TRP A 25 -4.26 -6.63 -2.32
CA TRP A 25 -4.28 -6.08 -0.97
C TRP A 25 -5.08 -4.77 -0.89
N PRO A 26 -6.39 -4.85 -0.54
CA PRO A 26 -7.28 -3.69 -0.51
C PRO A 26 -6.80 -2.54 0.39
N ARG A 27 -6.15 -2.87 1.52
CA ARG A 27 -5.59 -1.86 2.45
C ARG A 27 -4.48 -1.04 1.80
N ILE A 28 -3.64 -1.67 0.97
CA ILE A 28 -2.58 -0.98 0.22
C ILE A 28 -3.20 -0.04 -0.81
N ALA A 29 -4.22 -0.51 -1.55
CA ALA A 29 -4.94 0.32 -2.52
C ALA A 29 -5.57 1.56 -1.87
N SER A 30 -6.20 1.40 -0.69
CA SER A 30 -6.83 2.52 0.02
C SER A 30 -5.86 3.60 0.50
N MET A 31 -4.58 3.26 0.63
CA MET A 31 -3.52 4.16 1.13
C MET A 31 -2.62 4.68 -0.01
N ALA A 32 -2.82 4.23 -1.24
CA ALA A 32 -2.03 4.60 -2.40
C ALA A 32 -2.56 5.87 -3.06
N SER A 33 -1.66 6.82 -3.31
CA SER A 33 -1.97 8.06 -4.03
C SER A 33 -1.88 7.91 -5.56
N MET A 34 -1.12 6.94 -6.05
CA MET A 34 -1.03 6.55 -7.45
C MET A 34 -0.97 5.02 -7.57
N ILE A 35 -1.69 4.47 -8.54
CA ILE A 35 -1.64 3.05 -8.90
C ILE A 35 -1.27 2.97 -10.39
N VAL A 36 -0.32 2.10 -10.72
CA VAL A 36 0.19 1.87 -12.09
C VAL A 36 0.06 0.40 -12.44
#